data_AF-A0A9P6TGV2-F1
#
_entry.id   AF-A0A9P6TGV2-F1
#
_cell.length_a   1.000
_cell.length_b   1.000
_cell.length_c   1.000
_cell.angle_alpha   90.00
_cell.angle_beta   90.00
_cell.angle_gamma   90.00
#
_symmetry.space_group_name_H-M   'P 1'
#
loop_
_entity.id
_entity.type
_entity.pdbx_description
1 polymer ?
#
loop_
_entity_poly.entity_id
_entity_poly.type
_entity_poly.pdbx_seq_one_letter_code
_entity_poly.pdbx_strand_id
1 'polypeptide(L)'
;PLMMYSDDTSGNHSKKWNKHLGFYYTLAGFPLKLINQEYNIHYATFSNTAGALELADPVIDELKKLANQGFKAFDAGLNSEVHVMVIGLCHLGDSPMHTDVSKTTNPSTTLNPCHTCHLTVETKAGKQTEAYVHSLLGINSSGKLVCVLLCYYQLAS
;
A
#
# COMPACT_ATOMS: atom_id res chain seq x y z
N PRO A 1 -12.13 4.21 7.66
CA PRO A 1 -11.26 4.00 6.47
C PRO A 1 -10.36 2.78 6.70
N LEU A 2 -10.17 1.94 5.69
CA LEU A 2 -9.33 0.75 5.77
C LEU A 2 -8.01 0.95 5.01
N MET A 3 -6.89 0.55 5.63
CA MET A 3 -5.64 0.33 4.91
C MET A 3 -5.49 -1.16 4.68
N MET A 4 -5.21 -1.55 3.45
CA MET A 4 -5.08 -2.96 3.07
C MET A 4 -3.64 -3.26 2.69
N TYR A 5 -3.22 -4.50 2.82
CA TYR A 5 -1.95 -4.95 2.28
C TYR A 5 -1.99 -6.45 2.02
N SER A 6 -1.15 -6.90 1.11
CA SER A 6 -0.93 -8.33 0.88
C SER A 6 0.50 -8.68 1.25
N ASP A 7 0.64 -9.80 1.97
CA ASP A 7 1.93 -10.28 2.44
C ASP A 7 2.08 -11.78 2.19
N ASP A 8 3.29 -12.20 1.85
CA ASP A 8 3.67 -13.59 1.67
C ASP A 8 4.17 -14.12 3.00
N THR A 9 3.31 -14.85 3.73
CA THR A 9 3.63 -15.33 5.07
C THR A 9 4.44 -16.62 5.08
N SER A 10 5.14 -16.95 3.98
CA SER A 10 6.01 -18.11 3.94
C SER A 10 7.19 -17.94 4.90
N GLY A 11 7.02 -18.49 6.11
CA GLY A 11 8.09 -18.70 7.08
C GLY A 11 9.30 -19.30 6.37
N ASN A 12 10.35 -18.50 6.31
CA ASN A 12 11.58 -18.74 5.56
C ASN A 12 12.12 -20.18 5.81
N HIS A 13 11.98 -21.10 4.83
CA HIS A 13 12.87 -22.23 4.50
C HIS A 13 12.22 -23.19 3.44
N SER A 14 11.99 -22.73 2.20
CA SER A 14 12.08 -23.50 0.91
C SER A 14 11.29 -22.79 -0.21
N LYS A 15 12.01 -22.04 -1.04
CA LYS A 15 11.54 -20.85 -1.77
C LYS A 15 10.91 -21.07 -3.15
N LYS A 16 10.08 -22.09 -3.39
CA LYS A 16 9.45 -22.19 -4.74
C LYS A 16 8.07 -22.84 -4.82
N TRP A 17 7.69 -23.65 -3.84
CA TRP A 17 6.59 -24.60 -4.04
C TRP A 17 5.35 -24.38 -3.15
N ASN A 18 5.45 -23.61 -2.05
CA ASN A 18 4.32 -23.32 -1.16
C ASN A 18 4.26 -21.82 -0.84
N LYS A 19 4.03 -20.99 -1.86
CA LYS A 19 3.77 -19.56 -1.64
C LYS A 19 2.37 -19.42 -1.04
N HIS A 20 2.27 -18.84 0.15
CA HIS A 20 0.98 -18.53 0.77
C HIS A 20 0.82 -17.02 0.79
N LEU A 21 -0.10 -16.52 -0.02
CA LEU A 21 -0.39 -15.09 -0.07
C LEU A 21 -1.61 -14.80 0.79
N GLY A 22 -1.44 -13.92 1.77
CA GLY A 22 -2.52 -13.40 2.60
C GLY A 22 -2.89 -11.97 2.21
N PHE A 23 -4.16 -11.63 2.37
CA PHE A 23 -4.68 -10.27 2.25
C PHE A 23 -5.22 -9.82 3.61
N TYR A 24 -4.76 -8.66 4.06
CA TYR A 24 -4.99 -8.11 5.39
C TYR A 24 -5.51 -6.68 5.31
N TYR A 25 -6.16 -6.23 6.37
CA TYR A 25 -6.56 -4.83 6.52
C TYR A 25 -6.47 -4.37 7.97
N THR A 26 -6.34 -3.05 8.14
CA THR A 26 -6.34 -2.39 9.44
C THR A 26 -7.11 -1.07 9.34
N LEU A 27 -7.58 -0.57 10.48
CA LEU A 27 -8.30 0.71 10.54
C LEU A 27 -7.30 1.87 10.46
N ALA A 28 -7.43 2.70 9.43
CA ALA A 28 -6.52 3.82 9.18
C ALA A 28 -6.57 4.93 10.25
N GLY A 29 -7.60 4.93 11.10
CA GLY A 29 -7.78 5.93 12.16
C GLY A 29 -6.93 5.71 13.40
N PHE A 30 -6.25 4.56 13.53
CA PHE A 30 -5.44 4.27 14.70
C PHE A 30 -4.06 4.93 14.64
N PRO A 31 -3.46 5.31 15.79
CA PRO A 31 -2.06 5.66 15.87
C PRO A 31 -1.16 4.50 15.40
N LEU A 32 -0.02 4.81 14.77
CA LEU A 32 0.94 3.81 14.25
C LEU A 32 1.35 2.75 15.29
N LYS A 33 1.51 3.17 16.56
CA LYS A 33 1.84 2.25 17.65
C LYS A 33 0.78 1.17 17.87
N LEU A 34 -0.49 1.47 17.58
CA LEU A 34 -1.60 0.53 17.70
C LEU A 34 -1.76 -0.27 16.41
N ILE A 35 -1.67 0.35 15.23
CA ILE A 35 -1.78 -0.34 13.93
C ILE A 35 -0.81 -1.52 13.84
N ASN A 36 0.42 -1.35 14.33
CA ASN A 36 1.45 -2.39 14.28
C ASN A 36 1.26 -3.51 15.32
N GLN A 37 0.20 -3.47 16.12
CA GLN A 37 -0.13 -4.56 17.04
C GLN A 37 -1.02 -5.57 16.33
N GLU A 38 -0.69 -6.86 16.50
CA GLU A 38 -1.35 -7.98 15.80
C GLU A 38 -2.88 -7.96 15.92
N TYR A 39 -3.43 -7.49 17.05
CA TYR A 39 -4.87 -7.45 17.27
C TYR A 39 -5.61 -6.43 16.37
N ASN A 40 -4.92 -5.41 15.84
CA ASN A 40 -5.48 -4.43 14.91
C ASN A 40 -5.27 -4.80 13.44
N ILE A 41 -4.63 -5.94 13.19
CA ILE A 41 -4.41 -6.48 11.86
C ILE A 41 -5.48 -7.55 11.64
N HIS A 42 -6.42 -7.26 10.77
CA HIS A 42 -7.51 -8.15 10.45
C HIS A 42 -7.23 -8.89 9.17
N TYR A 43 -7.53 -10.18 9.21
CA TYR A 43 -7.35 -11.08 8.10
C TYR A 43 -8.60 -11.06 7.20
N ALA A 44 -8.40 -10.93 5.87
CA ALA A 44 -9.50 -10.97 4.90
C ALA A 44 -9.55 -12.32 4.15
N THR A 45 -8.44 -12.72 3.52
CA THR A 45 -8.39 -13.94 2.70
C THR A 45 -6.96 -14.47 2.52
N PHE A 46 -6.84 -15.73 2.12
CA PHE A 46 -5.58 -16.39 1.76
C PHE A 46 -5.77 -17.33 0.58
N SER A 47 -4.69 -17.52 -0.18
CA SER A 47 -4.59 -18.64 -1.10
C SER A 47 -3.15 -19.04 -1.31
N ASN A 48 -2.95 -20.31 -1.65
CA ASN A 48 -1.69 -20.86 -2.14
C ASN A 48 -1.66 -21.01 -3.67
N THR A 49 -2.77 -20.75 -4.35
CA THR A 49 -2.89 -20.86 -5.81
C THR A 49 -3.20 -19.51 -6.48
N ALA A 50 -3.84 -18.59 -5.75
CA ALA A 50 -4.27 -17.31 -6.29
C ALA A 50 -3.25 -16.20 -6.03
N GLY A 51 -3.09 -15.30 -7.01
CA GLY A 51 -2.28 -14.10 -6.91
C GLY A 51 -2.93 -12.97 -6.09
N ALA A 52 -2.20 -11.87 -5.88
CA ALA A 52 -2.68 -10.75 -5.05
C ALA A 52 -3.97 -10.12 -5.58
N LEU A 53 -4.07 -9.97 -6.90
CA LEU A 53 -5.25 -9.38 -7.56
C LEU A 53 -6.46 -10.32 -7.51
N GLU A 54 -6.27 -11.61 -7.74
CA GLU A 54 -7.35 -12.61 -7.65
C GLU A 54 -7.92 -12.70 -6.23
N LEU A 55 -7.08 -12.56 -5.21
CA LEU A 55 -7.51 -12.45 -3.81
C LEU A 55 -8.19 -11.12 -3.51
N ALA A 56 -7.76 -10.03 -4.16
CA ALA A 56 -8.31 -8.70 -3.94
C ALA A 56 -9.68 -8.51 -4.60
N ASP A 57 -9.97 -9.16 -5.74
CA ASP A 57 -11.23 -9.01 -6.48
C ASP A 57 -12.49 -9.15 -5.60
N PRO A 58 -12.70 -10.26 -4.86
CA PRO A 58 -13.87 -10.39 -3.99
C PRO A 58 -13.88 -9.37 -2.84
N VAL A 59 -12.70 -8.97 -2.34
CA VAL A 59 -12.58 -7.96 -1.28
C VAL A 59 -13.00 -6.58 -1.80
N ILE A 60 -12.58 -6.22 -3.02
CA ILE A 60 -12.93 -4.95 -3.66
C ILE A 60 -14.44 -4.88 -3.92
N ASP A 61 -15.06 -5.97 -4.34
CA ASP A 61 -16.51 -6.00 -4.57
C ASP A 61 -17.30 -5.79 -3.28
N GLU A 62 -16.87 -6.39 -2.16
CA GLU A 62 -17.46 -6.11 -0.85
C GLU A 62 -17.20 -4.67 -0.40
N LEU A 63 -15.99 -4.14 -0.59
CA LEU A 63 -15.70 -2.75 -0.26
C LEU A 63 -16.53 -1.76 -1.06
N LYS A 64 -16.78 -2.03 -2.35
CA LYS A 64 -17.69 -1.21 -3.15
C LYS A 64 -19.11 -1.24 -2.60
N LYS A 65 -19.62 -2.39 -2.15
CA LYS A 65 -20.93 -2.48 -1.51
C LYS A 65 -20.95 -1.66 -0.21
N LEU A 66 -19.96 -1.86 0.66
CA LEU A 66 -19.87 -1.13 1.93
C LEU A 66 -19.65 0.38 1.78
N ALA A 67 -19.00 0.81 0.70
CA ALA A 67 -18.77 2.22 0.40
C ALA A 67 -20.02 2.92 -0.15
N ASN A 68 -20.82 2.21 -0.97
CA ASN A 68 -21.99 2.80 -1.63
C ASN A 68 -23.29 2.61 -0.83
N GLN A 69 -23.43 1.48 -0.14
CA GLN A 69 -24.66 1.08 0.55
C GLN A 69 -24.51 1.11 2.07
N GLY A 70 -23.29 0.97 2.58
CA GLY A 70 -23.04 0.86 4.02
C GLY A 70 -23.77 -0.31 4.68
N PHE A 71 -23.81 -0.31 6.00
CA PHE A 71 -24.61 -1.23 6.80
C PHE A 71 -25.10 -0.54 8.07
N LYS A 72 -26.14 -1.11 8.69
CA LYS A 72 -26.66 -0.64 9.97
C LYS A 72 -25.90 -1.35 11.11
N ALA A 73 -25.49 -0.58 12.10
CA ALA A 73 -24.87 -1.08 13.32
C ALA A 73 -25.49 -0.37 14.52
N PHE A 74 -25.40 -0.98 15.71
CA PHE A 74 -25.81 -0.32 16.94
C PHE A 74 -24.59 0.26 17.65
N ASP A 75 -24.61 1.56 17.94
CA ASP A 75 -23.56 2.21 18.72
C ASP A 75 -23.99 2.24 20.19
N ALA A 76 -23.26 1.54 21.06
CA ALA A 76 -23.55 1.46 22.49
C ALA A 76 -23.28 2.77 23.24
N GLY A 77 -22.39 3.62 22.75
CA GLY A 77 -22.10 4.93 23.34
C GLY A 77 -23.18 5.96 23.03
N LEU A 78 -23.77 5.90 21.84
CA LEU A 78 -24.90 6.73 21.42
C LEU A 78 -26.27 6.13 21.77
N ASN A 79 -26.30 4.84 22.12
CA ASN A 79 -27.50 4.05 22.39
C ASN A 79 -28.53 4.13 21.24
N SER A 80 -28.04 4.08 20.00
CA SER A 80 -28.86 4.26 18.80
C SER A 80 -28.33 3.43 17.62
N GLU A 81 -29.23 3.12 16.68
CA GLU A 81 -28.84 2.57 15.38
C GLU A 81 -28.10 3.64 14.56
N VAL A 82 -26.91 3.30 14.08
CA VAL A 82 -26.07 4.13 13.22
C VAL A 82 -25.88 3.47 11.87
N HIS A 83 -25.63 4.29 10.85
CA HIS A 83 -25.30 3.81 9.52
C HIS A 83 -23.79 3.94 9.28
N VAL A 84 -23.13 2.80 9.08
CA VAL A 84 -21.68 2.72 8.93
C VAL A 84 -21.33 2.56 7.45
N MET A 85 -20.46 3.44 6.96
CA MET A 85 -19.88 3.33 5.63
C MET A 85 -18.39 3.03 5.73
N VAL A 86 -17.90 2.16 4.83
CA VAL A 86 -16.50 1.74 4.82
C VAL A 86 -15.86 2.18 3.50
N ILE A 87 -14.74 2.88 3.61
CA ILE A 87 -13.93 3.28 2.45
C ILE A 87 -12.55 2.66 2.54
N GLY A 88 -12.05 2.13 1.43
CA GLY A 88 -10.64 1.78 1.27
C GLY A 88 -9.81 3.05 1.09
N LEU A 89 -8.78 3.23 1.91
CA LEU A 89 -7.89 4.40 1.86
C LEU A 89 -6.71 4.16 0.93
N CYS A 90 -5.97 3.06 1.15
CA CYS A 90 -4.79 2.73 0.37
C CYS A 90 -4.46 1.23 0.45
N HIS A 91 -3.72 0.76 -0.55
CA HIS A 91 -3.07 -0.54 -0.54
C HIS A 91 -1.57 -0.36 -0.28
N LEU A 92 -1.09 -0.89 0.84
CA LEU A 92 0.31 -0.89 1.21
C LEU A 92 0.97 -2.16 0.65
N GLY A 93 2.21 -2.03 0.23
CA GLY A 93 3.01 -3.15 -0.23
C GLY A 93 4.44 -2.67 -0.43
N ASP A 94 5.37 -3.61 -0.35
CA ASP A 94 6.74 -3.36 -0.76
C ASP A 94 6.82 -3.16 -2.28
N SER A 95 7.96 -2.69 -2.80
CA SER A 95 8.09 -2.36 -4.22
C SER A 95 7.71 -3.51 -5.17
N PRO A 96 8.08 -4.78 -4.90
CA PRO A 96 7.58 -5.92 -5.68
C PRO A 96 6.06 -6.09 -5.63
N MET A 97 5.42 -6.03 -4.45
CA MET A 97 3.97 -6.18 -4.34
C MET A 97 3.22 -5.03 -5.01
N HIS A 98 3.71 -3.80 -4.86
CA HIS A 98 3.17 -2.64 -5.55
C HIS A 98 3.27 -2.76 -7.07
N THR A 99 4.40 -3.25 -7.59
CA THR A 99 4.59 -3.53 -9.01
C THR A 99 3.56 -4.55 -9.50
N ASP A 100 3.31 -5.61 -8.73
CA ASP A 100 2.39 -6.68 -9.14
C ASP A 100 0.91 -6.23 -9.12
N VAL A 101 0.52 -5.42 -8.13
CA VAL A 101 -0.85 -4.91 -7.97
C VAL A 101 -1.15 -3.78 -8.96
N SER A 102 -0.24 -2.82 -9.14
CA SER A 102 -0.44 -1.67 -10.02
C SER A 102 -0.09 -1.92 -11.49
N LYS A 103 0.54 -3.07 -11.78
CA LYS A 103 1.08 -3.43 -13.10
C LYS A 103 2.06 -2.39 -13.64
N THR A 104 2.72 -1.63 -12.75
CA THR A 104 3.79 -0.71 -13.11
C THR A 104 5.14 -1.41 -13.11
N THR A 105 6.18 -0.75 -13.60
CA THR A 105 7.56 -1.26 -13.53
C THR A 105 8.19 -0.94 -12.18
N ASN A 106 8.98 -1.87 -11.66
CA ASN A 106 9.64 -1.70 -10.36
C ASN A 106 10.53 -0.43 -10.36
N PRO A 107 10.38 0.45 -9.35
CA PRO A 107 11.17 1.69 -9.23
C PRO A 107 12.69 1.48 -9.29
N SER A 108 13.21 0.32 -8.86
CA SER A 108 14.64 0.02 -8.94
C SER A 108 15.14 -0.17 -10.37
N THR A 109 14.32 -0.73 -11.27
CA THR A 109 14.74 -1.15 -12.62
C THR A 109 14.37 -0.17 -13.72
N THR A 110 13.36 0.69 -13.52
CA THR A 110 12.89 1.64 -14.54
C THR A 110 13.71 2.94 -14.56
N LEU A 111 13.77 3.67 -15.69
CA LEU A 111 14.46 4.96 -15.78
C LEU A 111 13.59 6.14 -15.28
N ASN A 112 12.30 5.92 -15.14
CA ASN A 112 11.29 6.87 -14.64
C ASN A 112 10.54 6.27 -13.44
N PRO A 113 11.18 6.21 -12.26
CA PRO A 113 10.68 5.41 -11.14
C PRO A 113 9.57 6.05 -10.33
N CYS A 114 9.37 7.36 -10.47
CA CYS A 114 8.23 8.04 -9.90
C CYS A 114 7.05 7.97 -10.87
N HIS A 115 5.89 7.50 -10.42
CA HIS A 115 4.66 7.48 -11.24
C HIS A 115 3.83 8.76 -11.11
N THR A 116 4.19 9.65 -10.18
CA THR A 116 3.48 10.92 -9.95
C THR A 116 4.19 12.11 -10.62
N CYS A 117 5.49 12.02 -10.87
CA CYS A 117 6.26 13.10 -11.49
C CYS A 117 7.00 12.61 -12.75
N HIS A 118 7.51 13.56 -13.54
CA HIS A 118 8.24 13.30 -14.78
C HIS A 118 9.75 13.14 -14.58
N LEU A 119 10.20 12.79 -13.37
CA LEU A 119 11.62 12.66 -13.07
C LEU A 119 12.17 11.39 -13.74
N THR A 120 13.16 11.58 -14.61
CA THR A 120 13.78 10.49 -15.38
C THR A 120 15.31 10.56 -15.30
N VAL A 121 15.96 9.44 -15.62
CA VAL A 121 17.41 9.33 -15.76
C VAL A 121 17.75 8.65 -17.08
N GLU A 122 18.89 8.98 -17.68
CA GLU A 122 19.34 8.31 -18.91
C GLU A 122 19.86 6.88 -18.63
N THR A 123 20.45 6.69 -17.46
CA THR A 123 20.98 5.39 -17.01
C THR A 123 20.59 5.11 -15.56
N LYS A 124 20.55 3.83 -15.17
CA LYS A 124 20.22 3.43 -13.79
C LYS A 124 21.16 4.05 -12.74
N ALA A 125 22.44 4.21 -13.09
CA ALA A 125 23.43 4.85 -12.23
C ALA A 125 23.08 6.33 -11.93
N GLY A 126 22.37 7.00 -12.84
CA GLY A 126 21.92 8.38 -12.67
C GLY A 126 21.03 8.60 -11.44
N LYS A 127 20.34 7.56 -10.94
CA LYS A 127 19.49 7.66 -9.74
C LYS A 127 20.27 7.88 -8.45
N GLN A 128 21.56 7.54 -8.44
CA GLN A 128 22.44 7.70 -7.28
C GLN A 128 23.10 9.09 -7.25
N THR A 129 22.85 9.93 -8.26
CA THR A 129 23.42 11.28 -8.29
C THR A 129 22.72 12.19 -7.29
N GLU A 130 23.49 13.08 -6.66
CA GLU A 130 22.97 14.06 -5.70
C GLU A 130 21.86 14.93 -6.32
N ALA A 131 22.05 15.38 -7.56
CA ALA A 131 21.06 16.17 -8.29
C ALA A 131 19.72 15.44 -8.46
N TYR A 132 19.76 14.13 -8.75
CA TYR A 132 18.58 13.31 -8.85
C TYR A 132 17.90 13.14 -7.48
N VAL A 133 18.65 12.81 -6.44
CA VAL A 133 18.13 12.64 -5.07
C VAL A 133 17.49 13.94 -4.56
N HIS A 134 18.14 15.08 -4.79
CA HIS A 134 17.59 16.40 -4.45
C HIS A 134 16.28 16.67 -5.19
N SER A 135 16.23 16.37 -6.48
CA SER A 135 15.02 16.52 -7.30
C SER A 135 13.89 15.59 -6.84
N LEU A 136 14.23 14.34 -6.47
CA LEU A 136 13.29 13.34 -5.95
C LEU A 136 12.70 13.75 -4.59
N LEU A 137 13.54 14.28 -3.71
CA LEU A 137 13.14 14.79 -2.39
C LEU A 137 12.43 16.16 -2.48
N GLY A 138 12.45 16.81 -3.65
CA GLY A 138 11.91 18.15 -3.82
C GLY A 138 12.72 19.22 -3.09
N ILE A 139 14.04 19.04 -2.94
CA ILE A 139 14.95 19.90 -2.17
C ILE A 139 15.89 20.67 -3.13
N ASN A 140 16.13 21.96 -2.88
CA ASN A 140 17.12 22.73 -3.64
C ASN A 140 18.56 22.50 -3.13
N SER A 141 19.54 23.10 -3.79
CA SER A 141 20.95 23.08 -3.37
C SER A 141 21.21 23.64 -1.97
N SER A 142 20.30 24.43 -1.40
CA SER A 142 20.38 24.96 -0.03
C SER A 142 19.71 24.07 1.03
N GLY A 143 19.21 22.89 0.67
CA GLY A 143 18.53 21.99 1.61
C GLY A 143 17.08 22.38 1.92
N LYS A 144 16.51 23.36 1.21
CA LYS A 144 15.13 23.82 1.41
C LYS A 144 14.18 23.09 0.47
N LEU A 145 13.04 22.63 1.00
CA LEU A 145 11.94 22.08 0.21
C LEU A 145 11.37 23.13 -0.75
N VAL A 146 11.33 22.78 -2.03
CA VAL A 146 10.85 23.59 -3.15
C VAL A 146 9.62 22.97 -3.82
N CYS A 147 9.43 21.66 -3.66
CA CYS A 147 8.29 20.92 -4.23
C CYS A 147 7.73 19.94 -3.19
N VAL A 148 6.41 19.94 -3.00
CA VAL A 148 5.71 19.10 -2.00
C VAL A 148 5.23 17.76 -2.59
N LEU A 149 5.51 17.50 -3.87
CA LEU A 149 5.38 16.15 -4.43
C LEU A 149 6.54 15.29 -3.93
N LEU A 150 6.52 14.96 -2.64
CA LEU A 150 7.29 13.87 -2.09
C LEU A 150 6.90 12.63 -2.89
N CYS A 151 7.81 12.15 -3.73
CA CYS A 151 7.60 10.87 -4.40
C CYS A 151 7.78 9.76 -3.34
N TYR A 152 6.74 9.56 -2.54
CA TYR A 152 6.68 8.59 -1.44
C TYR A 152 7.00 7.16 -1.89
N TYR A 153 6.87 6.89 -3.19
CA TYR A 153 7.11 5.57 -3.79
C TYR A 153 8.56 5.10 -3.79
N GLN A 154 9.55 5.97 -3.50
CA GLN A 154 10.96 5.60 -3.56
C GLN A 154 11.76 5.76 -2.28
N LEU A 155 11.19 6.34 -1.23
CA LEU A 155 11.93 6.63 0.00
C LEU A 155 11.84 5.53 1.06
N ALA A 156 11.12 4.45 0.77
CA ALA A 156 10.89 3.32 1.68
C ALA A 156 11.43 1.98 1.14
N SER A 157 12.50 2.01 0.33
CA SER A 157 13.23 0.80 -0.13
C SER A 157 14.69 0.84 0.30
#